data_AF-A0A0S9S5W7-F1
#
_entry.id   AF-A0A0S9S5W7-F1
#
_cell.length_a   1.000
_cell.length_b   1.000
_cell.length_c   1.000
_cell.angle_alpha   90.00
_cell.angle_beta   90.00
_cell.angle_gamma   90.00
#
_symmetry.space_group_name_H-M   'P 1'
#
loop_
_entity.id
_entity.type
_entity.pdbx_description
1 polymer ?
#
loop_
_entity_poly.entity_id
_entity_poly.type
_entity_poly.pdbx_seq_one_letter_code
_entity_poly.pdbx_strand_id
1 'polypeptide(L)'
;MRLASLARACLALALASLVTAAPALADDKAACLDGIAMIKAELAKPAPEAVQPRLKKALRVAERELGEGEFDECLDAVGDARRALKP
;
A
#
# COMPACT_ATOMS: atom_id res chain seq x y z
N MET A 1 20.21 -38.07 30.72
CA MET A 1 18.93 -37.97 29.99
C MET A 1 18.26 -36.59 30.08
N ARG A 2 18.31 -35.85 31.21
CA ARG A 2 17.66 -34.52 31.34
C ARG A 2 18.29 -33.39 30.50
N LEU A 3 19.61 -33.38 30.29
CA LEU A 3 20.28 -32.35 29.46
C LEU A 3 19.90 -32.43 27.97
N ALA A 4 19.71 -33.62 27.43
CA ALA A 4 19.30 -33.82 26.03
C ALA A 4 17.87 -33.34 25.77
N SER A 5 16.99 -33.42 26.77
CA SER A 5 15.61 -32.92 26.69
C SER A 5 15.52 -31.39 26.72
N LEU A 6 16.38 -30.73 27.50
CA LEU A 6 16.49 -29.26 27.53
C LEU A 6 17.04 -28.70 26.21
N ALA A 7 18.07 -29.34 25.65
CA ALA A 7 18.63 -28.95 24.35
C ALA A 7 17.62 -29.09 23.20
N ARG A 8 16.79 -30.15 23.20
CA ARG A 8 15.69 -30.36 22.25
C ARG A 8 14.57 -29.33 22.40
N ALA A 9 14.21 -28.97 23.62
CA ALA A 9 13.18 -27.97 23.89
C ALA A 9 13.60 -26.56 23.45
N CYS A 10 14.86 -26.17 23.68
CA CYS A 10 15.40 -24.89 23.20
C CYS A 10 15.49 -24.84 21.67
N LEU A 11 15.87 -25.94 21.02
CA LEU A 11 15.96 -26.00 19.57
C LEU A 11 14.56 -25.93 18.91
N ALA A 12 13.56 -26.60 19.48
CA ALA A 12 12.18 -26.52 19.01
C ALA A 12 11.57 -25.11 19.18
N LEU A 13 11.91 -24.41 20.26
CA LEU A 13 11.44 -23.04 20.51
C LEU A 13 12.09 -22.02 19.56
N ALA A 14 13.37 -22.21 19.24
CA ALA A 14 14.09 -21.33 18.30
C ALA A 14 13.60 -21.49 16.85
N LEU A 15 13.24 -22.70 16.41
CA LEU A 15 12.68 -22.91 15.06
C LEU A 15 11.25 -22.36 14.92
N ALA A 16 10.45 -22.34 15.99
CA ALA A 16 9.08 -21.83 15.95
C ALA A 16 9.01 -20.29 15.76
N SER A 17 10.06 -19.55 16.15
CA SER A 17 10.10 -18.09 16.04
C SER A 17 10.39 -17.54 14.64
N LEU A 18 10.79 -18.37 13.66
CA LEU A 18 11.10 -17.88 12.30
C LEU A 18 9.87 -17.73 11.39
N VAL A 19 8.67 -18.13 11.82
CA VAL A 19 7.48 -18.19 10.95
C VAL A 19 6.56 -16.96 11.09
N THR A 20 6.87 -15.99 11.94
CA THR A 20 5.97 -14.84 12.18
C THR A 20 6.31 -13.57 11.39
N ALA A 21 7.37 -13.59 10.57
CA ALA A 21 7.70 -12.48 9.67
C ALA A 21 7.13 -12.76 8.26
N ALA A 22 5.82 -12.98 8.15
CA ALA A 22 5.19 -12.73 6.87
C ALA A 22 5.29 -11.22 6.63
N PRO A 23 5.98 -10.73 5.58
CA PRO A 23 5.78 -9.35 5.19
C PRO A 23 4.28 -9.21 4.97
N ALA A 24 3.66 -8.23 5.63
CA ALA A 24 2.38 -7.74 5.18
C ALA A 24 2.64 -7.17 3.79
N LEU A 25 2.60 -8.03 2.77
CA LEU A 25 2.49 -7.62 1.38
C LEU A 25 1.16 -6.88 1.34
N ALA A 26 1.23 -5.55 1.43
CA ALA A 26 0.10 -4.73 1.07
C ALA A 26 -0.26 -5.16 -0.36
N ASP A 27 -1.50 -5.56 -0.57
CA ASP A 27 -1.99 -5.86 -1.89
C ASP A 27 -1.99 -4.53 -2.66
N ASP A 28 -0.95 -4.30 -3.47
CA ASP A 28 -0.74 -3.02 -4.17
C ASP A 28 -1.91 -2.70 -5.10
N LYS A 29 -2.57 -3.72 -5.65
CA LYS A 29 -3.80 -3.55 -6.43
C LYS A 29 -4.94 -3.04 -5.55
N ALA A 30 -5.16 -3.63 -4.38
CA ALA A 30 -6.17 -3.15 -3.44
C ALA A 30 -5.87 -1.70 -2.99
N ALA A 31 -4.60 -1.41 -2.67
CA ALA A 31 -4.17 -0.07 -2.28
C ALA A 31 -4.33 0.96 -3.42
N CYS A 32 -4.07 0.57 -4.68
CA CYS A 32 -4.32 1.37 -5.87
C CYS A 32 -5.82 1.69 -6.02
N LEU A 33 -6.70 0.69 -5.88
CA LEU A 33 -8.16 0.88 -5.95
C LEU A 33 -8.66 1.83 -4.86
N ASP A 34 -8.19 1.67 -3.62
CA ASP A 34 -8.51 2.57 -2.51
C ASP A 34 -8.01 3.99 -2.76
N GLY A 35 -6.81 4.12 -3.32
CA GLY A 35 -6.23 5.39 -3.74
C GLY A 35 -7.06 6.10 -4.81
N ILE A 36 -7.50 5.39 -5.84
CA ILE A 36 -8.38 5.91 -6.89
C ILE A 36 -9.72 6.37 -6.30
N ALA A 37 -10.31 5.58 -5.40
CA ALA A 37 -11.54 5.95 -4.72
C ALA A 37 -11.37 7.25 -3.91
N MET A 38 -10.25 7.41 -3.21
CA MET A 38 -9.90 8.65 -2.51
C MET A 38 -9.82 9.84 -3.47
N ILE A 39 -9.11 9.72 -4.60
CA ILE A 39 -8.98 10.83 -5.57
C ILE A 39 -10.35 11.23 -6.12
N LYS A 40 -11.21 10.26 -6.44
CA LYS A 40 -12.59 10.51 -6.87
C LYS A 40 -13.41 11.25 -5.82
N ALA A 41 -13.27 10.86 -4.55
CA ALA A 41 -13.95 11.53 -3.44
C ALA A 41 -13.45 12.97 -3.24
N GLU A 42 -12.15 13.23 -3.36
CA GLU A 42 -11.59 14.59 -3.26
C GLU A 42 -12.03 15.48 -4.43
N LEU A 43 -12.13 14.93 -5.65
CA LEU A 43 -12.65 15.65 -6.81
C LEU A 43 -14.15 15.99 -6.71
N ALA A 44 -14.90 15.25 -5.89
CA ALA A 44 -16.31 15.54 -5.63
C ALA A 44 -16.51 16.68 -4.61
N LYS A 45 -15.48 17.05 -3.85
CA LYS A 45 -15.52 18.17 -2.91
C LYS A 45 -15.31 19.49 -3.64
N PRO A 46 -15.77 20.62 -3.08
CA PRO A 46 -15.34 21.95 -3.52
C PRO A 46 -13.87 22.17 -3.11
N ALA A 47 -12.95 21.55 -3.85
CA ALA A 47 -11.52 21.71 -3.66
C ALA A 47 -11.03 23.04 -4.28
N PRO A 48 -9.98 23.67 -3.73
CA PRO A 48 -9.37 24.85 -4.33
C PRO A 48 -9.06 24.63 -5.81
N GLU A 49 -9.39 25.60 -6.66
CA GLU A 49 -9.21 25.49 -8.12
C GLU A 49 -7.78 25.12 -8.51
N ALA A 50 -6.78 25.54 -7.73
CA ALA A 50 -5.37 25.24 -7.96
C ALA A 50 -5.02 23.74 -7.80
N VAL A 51 -5.78 22.98 -7.00
CA VAL A 51 -5.50 21.57 -6.69
C VAL A 51 -6.23 20.63 -7.67
N GLN A 52 -7.38 21.06 -8.20
CA GLN A 52 -8.20 20.23 -9.10
C GLN A 52 -7.47 19.70 -10.36
N PRO A 53 -6.65 20.49 -11.09
CA PRO A 53 -5.92 19.98 -12.24
C PRO A 53 -4.94 18.87 -11.88
N ARG A 54 -4.29 18.97 -10.71
CA ARG A 54 -3.34 17.96 -10.22
C ARG A 54 -4.06 16.67 -9.85
N LEU A 55 -5.19 16.75 -9.15
CA LEU A 55 -6.01 15.58 -8.82
C LEU A 55 -6.58 14.89 -10.07
N LYS A 56 -7.09 15.66 -11.05
CA LYS A 56 -7.57 15.10 -12.33
C LYS A 56 -6.47 14.39 -13.10
N LYS A 57 -5.25 14.95 -13.11
CA LYS A 57 -4.10 14.29 -13.75
C LYS A 57 -3.75 12.99 -13.03
N ALA A 58 -3.61 13.04 -11.70
CA ALA A 58 -3.29 11.86 -10.90
C ALA A 58 -4.32 10.74 -11.07
N LEU A 59 -5.62 11.08 -11.10
CA LEU A 59 -6.68 10.11 -11.36
C LEU A 59 -6.52 9.41 -12.71
N ARG A 60 -6.29 10.18 -13.79
CA ARG A 60 -6.09 9.59 -15.13
C ARG A 60 -4.87 8.69 -15.23
N VAL A 61 -3.80 9.01 -14.48
CA VAL A 61 -2.60 8.16 -14.42
C VAL A 61 -2.94 6.89 -13.66
N ALA A 62 -3.44 7.00 -12.43
CA ALA A 62 -3.78 5.84 -11.60
C ALA A 62 -4.76 4.87 -12.29
N GLU A 63 -5.79 5.37 -12.98
CA GLU A 63 -6.73 4.51 -13.72
C GLU A 63 -6.10 3.82 -14.94
N ARG A 64 -5.10 4.44 -15.59
CA ARG A 64 -4.34 3.81 -16.68
C ARG A 64 -3.44 2.70 -16.12
N GLU A 65 -2.64 3.01 -15.11
CA GLU A 65 -1.70 2.04 -14.54
C GLU A 65 -2.44 0.84 -13.92
N LEU A 66 -3.60 1.06 -13.29
CA LEU A 66 -4.50 -0.02 -12.85
C LEU A 66 -4.92 -0.95 -14.01
N GLY A 67 -5.21 -0.38 -15.18
CA GLY A 67 -5.60 -1.13 -16.38
C GLY A 67 -4.43 -1.87 -17.03
N GLU A 68 -3.22 -1.34 -16.88
CA GLU A 68 -1.97 -1.94 -17.36
C GLU A 68 -1.41 -3.00 -16.37
N GLY A 69 -1.86 -3.00 -15.12
CA GLY A 69 -1.39 -3.91 -14.07
C GLY A 69 -0.14 -3.42 -13.33
N GLU A 70 0.28 -2.19 -13.60
CA GLU A 70 1.44 -1.51 -13.03
C GLU A 70 1.02 -0.84 -11.69
N PHE A 71 0.90 -1.65 -10.64
CA PHE A 71 0.28 -1.21 -9.38
C PHE A 71 1.17 -0.26 -8.57
N ASP A 72 2.49 -0.39 -8.66
CA ASP A 72 3.45 0.51 -8.02
C ASP A 72 3.41 1.92 -8.65
N GLU A 73 3.32 2.02 -9.97
CA GLU A 73 3.12 3.29 -10.68
C GLU A 73 1.74 3.90 -10.37
N CYS A 74 0.72 3.05 -10.22
CA CYS A 74 -0.57 3.52 -9.71
C CYS A 74 -0.41 4.15 -8.32
N LEU A 75 0.31 3.50 -7.41
CA LEU A 75 0.55 4.01 -6.06
C LEU A 75 1.37 5.30 -6.05
N ASP A 76 2.31 5.46 -6.98
CA ASP A 76 3.04 6.71 -7.18
C ASP A 76 2.11 7.86 -7.59
N ALA A 77 1.19 7.60 -8.51
CA ALA A 77 0.17 8.58 -8.93
C ALA A 77 -0.79 8.93 -7.79
N VAL A 78 -1.19 7.94 -6.97
CA VAL A 78 -1.94 8.16 -5.74
C VAL A 78 -1.14 9.01 -4.74
N GLY A 79 0.17 8.77 -4.63
CA GLY A 79 1.09 9.57 -3.83
C GLY A 79 1.14 11.04 -4.28
N ASP A 80 1.18 11.28 -5.59
CA ASP A 80 1.12 12.62 -6.17
C ASP A 80 -0.17 13.36 -5.78
N ALA A 81 -1.31 12.68 -5.85
CA ALA A 81 -2.58 13.26 -5.42
C ALA A 81 -2.55 13.62 -3.93
N ARG A 82 -2.04 12.73 -3.07
CA ARG A 82 -1.92 12.98 -1.63
C ARG A 82 -1.01 14.17 -1.32
N ARG A 83 0.09 14.33 -2.05
CA ARG A 83 0.98 15.49 -1.92
C ARG A 83 0.28 16.78 -2.34
N ALA A 84 -0.52 16.75 -3.39
CA ALA A 84 -1.26 17.93 -3.85
C ALA A 84 -2.36 18.41 -2.89
N LEU A 85 -2.86 17.53 -2.01
CA LEU A 85 -3.86 17.85 -0.99
C LEU A 85 -3.25 18.46 0.28
N LYS A 86 -1.94 18.33 0.49
CA LYS A 86 -1.23 18.95 1.60
C LYS A 86 -0.91 20.40 1.20
N PRO A 87 -1.40 21.41 1.94
CA PRO A 87 -1.15 22.83 1.64
C PRO A 87 0.32 23.21 1.79
#